data_AF-A0A7S1S1A5-F1
#
_entry.id   AF-A0A7S1S1A5-F1
#
_cell.length_a   1.000
_cell.length_b   1.000
_cell.length_c   1.000
_cell.angle_alpha   90.00
_cell.angle_beta   90.00
_cell.angle_gamma   90.00
#
_symmetry.space_group_name_H-M   'P 1'
#
loop_
_entity.id
_entity.type
_entity.pdbx_description
1 polymer ?
#
loop_
_entity_poly.entity_id
_entity_poly.type
_entity_poly.pdbx_seq_one_letter_code
_entity_poly.pdbx_strand_id
1 'polypeptide(L)'
;YEGTGQGLARALERHEARGLALQRITLSEPVRWPSGDPVLRLVSDALLLDLAPQPLDAVGESQDAVMEKVHHKDLQGNELLLRELYSLLALAHYRTRPSDLRLLLDETRLEVFALR
;
A
#
# COMPACT_ATOMS: atom_id res chain seq x y z
N TYR A 1 -9.90 -6.97 -2.15
CA TYR A 1 -9.32 -7.77 -1.06
C TYR A 1 -8.77 -9.12 -1.52
N GLU A 2 -8.36 -9.30 -2.78
CA GLU A 2 -7.84 -10.62 -3.24
C GLU A 2 -6.49 -10.53 -3.95
N GLY A 3 -5.76 -9.44 -3.75
CA GLY A 3 -4.42 -9.23 -4.27
C GLY A 3 -4.23 -7.78 -4.69
N THR A 4 -3.00 -7.32 -4.70
CA THR A 4 -2.61 -5.97 -5.11
C THR A 4 -2.57 -5.82 -6.64
N GLY A 5 -2.89 -6.88 -7.38
CA GLY A 5 -2.78 -6.93 -8.84
C GLY A 5 -1.33 -6.86 -9.36
N GLN A 6 -0.33 -6.75 -8.47
CA GLN A 6 1.06 -6.50 -8.84
C GLN A 6 1.68 -7.59 -9.70
N GLY A 7 1.39 -8.86 -9.43
CA GLY A 7 1.89 -9.96 -10.25
C GLY A 7 1.41 -9.86 -11.70
N LEU A 8 0.15 -9.43 -11.89
CA LEU A 8 -0.42 -9.17 -13.21
C LEU A 8 0.17 -7.89 -13.82
N ALA A 9 0.26 -6.79 -13.06
CA ALA A 9 0.84 -5.53 -13.52
C ALA A 9 2.28 -5.71 -14.07
N ARG A 10 3.16 -6.37 -13.32
CA ARG A 10 4.53 -6.69 -13.77
C ARG A 10 4.58 -7.66 -14.95
N ALA A 11 3.59 -8.53 -15.10
CA ALA A 11 3.49 -9.37 -16.29
C ALA A 11 3.12 -8.53 -17.52
N LEU A 12 2.13 -7.63 -17.38
CA LEU A 12 1.71 -6.71 -18.44
C LEU A 12 2.83 -5.76 -18.87
N GLU A 13 3.57 -5.17 -17.92
CA GLU A 13 4.75 -4.33 -18.22
C GLU A 13 5.79 -5.09 -19.05
N ARG A 14 6.07 -6.35 -18.70
CA ARG A 14 6.98 -7.22 -19.49
C ARG A 14 6.45 -7.51 -20.89
N HIS A 15 5.14 -7.57 -21.07
CA HIS A 15 4.53 -7.74 -22.39
C HIS A 15 4.60 -6.45 -23.22
N GLU A 16 4.36 -5.28 -22.63
CA GLU A 16 4.54 -3.98 -23.30
C GLU A 16 5.99 -3.77 -23.74
N ALA A 17 6.96 -4.09 -22.87
CA ALA A 17 8.39 -4.02 -23.19
C ALA A 17 8.81 -4.93 -24.37
N ARG A 18 8.00 -5.94 -24.71
CA ARG A 18 8.19 -6.83 -25.87
C ARG A 18 7.45 -6.34 -27.12
N GLY A 19 6.84 -5.16 -27.08
CA GLY A 19 6.14 -4.55 -28.21
C GLY A 19 4.70 -5.03 -28.43
N LEU A 20 4.10 -5.73 -27.46
CA LEU A 20 2.68 -6.11 -27.54
C LEU A 20 1.81 -4.91 -27.18
N ALA A 21 0.88 -4.56 -28.07
CA ALA A 21 -0.11 -3.53 -27.79
C ALA A 21 -1.10 -4.03 -26.73
N LEU A 22 -1.17 -3.30 -25.61
CA LEU A 22 -2.07 -3.59 -24.50
C LEU A 22 -3.10 -2.46 -24.37
N GLN A 23 -4.37 -2.85 -24.32
CA GLN A 23 -5.46 -1.92 -24.02
C GLN A 23 -5.83 -2.07 -22.54
N ARG A 24 -5.65 -0.99 -21.78
CA ARG A 24 -6.07 -0.90 -20.38
C ARG A 24 -7.48 -0.32 -20.31
N ILE A 25 -8.40 -1.03 -19.67
CA ILE A 25 -9.77 -0.58 -19.42
C ILE A 25 -9.97 -0.59 -17.91
N THR A 26 -10.42 0.54 -17.35
CA THR A 26 -10.69 0.69 -15.93
C THR A 26 -12.19 0.87 -15.72
N LEU A 27 -12.77 0.09 -14.82
CA LEU A 27 -14.16 0.26 -14.37
C LEU A 27 -14.16 1.00 -13.04
N SER A 28 -14.76 2.19 -13.01
CA SER A 28 -14.85 3.04 -11.82
C SER A 28 -16.27 3.16 -11.26
N GLU A 29 -17.29 2.83 -12.05
CA GLU A 29 -18.68 2.99 -11.64
C GLU A 29 -19.16 1.79 -10.79
N PRO A 30 -19.53 2.00 -9.51
CA PRO A 30 -20.04 0.93 -8.66
C PRO A 30 -21.45 0.52 -9.07
N VAL A 31 -21.71 -0.79 -9.10
CA VAL A 31 -23.03 -1.34 -9.47
C VAL A 31 -23.93 -1.56 -8.25
N ARG A 32 -23.35 -1.72 -7.05
CA ARG A 32 -24.08 -2.08 -5.81
C ARG A 32 -24.44 -0.87 -4.94
N TRP A 33 -23.65 0.18 -5.01
CA TRP A 33 -23.74 1.36 -4.15
C TRP A 33 -23.62 2.60 -5.03
N PRO A 34 -24.16 3.75 -4.60
CA PRO A 34 -23.94 4.99 -5.32
C PRO A 34 -22.45 5.37 -5.32
N SER A 35 -22.04 6.08 -6.36
CA SER A 35 -20.71 6.71 -6.38
C SER A 35 -20.59 7.70 -5.22
N GLY A 36 -19.44 7.70 -4.55
CA GLY A 36 -19.20 8.56 -3.39
C GLY A 36 -19.93 8.15 -2.11
N ASP A 37 -20.37 6.89 -1.98
CA ASP A 37 -20.98 6.38 -0.75
C ASP A 37 -20.07 6.67 0.48
N PRO A 38 -20.54 7.45 1.47
CA PRO A 38 -19.72 7.86 2.61
C PRO A 38 -19.35 6.70 3.52
N VAL A 39 -20.16 5.64 3.58
CA VAL A 39 -19.85 4.43 4.36
C VAL A 39 -18.72 3.67 3.69
N LEU A 40 -18.77 3.52 2.37
CA LEU A 40 -17.69 2.87 1.62
C LEU A 40 -16.39 3.66 1.75
N ARG A 41 -16.46 4.99 1.67
CA ARG A 41 -15.30 5.86 1.88
C ARG A 41 -14.71 5.68 3.29
N LEU A 42 -15.56 5.71 4.31
CA LEU A 42 -15.14 5.48 5.70
C LEU A 42 -14.45 4.13 5.87
N VAL A 43 -15.01 3.05 5.32
CA VAL A 43 -14.41 1.72 5.40
C VAL A 43 -13.08 1.66 4.64
N SER A 44 -13.01 2.28 3.47
CA SER A 44 -11.77 2.36 2.68
C SER A 44 -10.66 3.11 3.42
N ASP A 45 -11.01 4.25 4.03
CA ASP A 45 -10.07 5.07 4.81
C ASP A 45 -9.63 4.35 6.08
N ALA A 46 -10.56 3.77 6.85
CA ALA A 46 -10.26 3.07 8.10
C ALA A 46 -9.40 1.81 7.90
N LEU A 47 -9.57 1.12 6.77
CA LEU A 47 -8.82 -0.09 6.45
C LEU A 47 -7.66 0.15 5.50
N LEU A 48 -7.39 1.41 5.14
CA LEU A 48 -6.33 1.77 4.20
C LEU A 48 -6.37 0.93 2.91
N LEU A 49 -7.53 0.87 2.26
CA LEU A 49 -7.70 0.03 1.06
C LEU A 49 -7.15 0.68 -0.20
N ASP A 50 -7.11 2.00 -0.23
CA ASP A 50 -6.62 2.80 -1.35
C ASP A 50 -5.21 3.33 -1.04
N LEU A 51 -4.26 2.41 -0.99
CA LEU A 51 -2.84 2.71 -0.80
C LEU A 51 -2.20 2.94 -2.16
N ALA A 52 -2.14 4.20 -2.57
CA ALA A 52 -1.21 4.62 -3.60
C ALA A 52 0.12 4.97 -2.91
N PRO A 53 1.25 4.35 -3.30
CA PRO A 53 2.56 4.81 -2.83
C PRO A 53 2.72 6.26 -3.27
N GLN A 54 3.14 7.13 -2.35
CA GLN A 54 3.49 8.48 -2.76
C GLN A 54 4.72 8.40 -3.68
N PRO A 55 4.72 9.13 -4.80
CA PRO A 55 5.92 9.26 -5.62
C PRO A 55 7.01 9.87 -4.74
N LEU A 56 8.09 9.11 -4.54
CA LEU A 56 9.26 9.60 -3.83
C LEU A 56 10.08 10.47 -4.78
N ASP A 57 10.52 11.63 -4.30
CA ASP A 57 11.63 12.33 -4.92
C ASP A 57 12.87 11.41 -4.90
N ALA A 58 13.76 11.56 -5.89
CA ALA A 58 14.93 10.70 -6.03
C ALA A 58 15.71 10.65 -4.71
N VAL A 59 15.65 9.51 -4.02
CA VAL A 59 16.39 9.27 -2.79
C VAL A 59 17.87 9.28 -3.15
N GLY A 60 18.65 10.16 -2.51
CA GLY A 60 20.10 10.22 -2.66
C GLY A 60 20.76 8.88 -2.31
N GLU A 61 22.04 8.71 -2.65
CA GLU A 61 22.75 7.47 -2.35
C GLU A 61 22.64 7.11 -0.86
N SER A 62 22.28 5.85 -0.58
CA SER A 62 21.99 5.25 0.73
C SER A 62 23.18 5.24 1.73
N GLN A 63 24.24 6.01 1.50
CA GLN A 63 25.48 5.93 2.26
C GLN A 63 25.30 6.33 3.74
N ASP A 64 24.30 7.17 4.04
CA ASP A 64 23.98 7.62 5.40
C ASP A 64 22.71 6.99 5.98
N ALA A 65 22.12 5.99 5.32
CA ALA A 65 20.86 5.42 5.76
C ALA A 65 21.04 4.58 7.03
N VAL A 66 20.22 4.86 8.05
CA VAL A 66 20.26 4.18 9.35
C VAL A 66 18.98 3.37 9.55
N MET A 67 19.15 2.15 10.07
CA MET A 67 18.01 1.34 10.47
C MET A 67 17.51 1.81 11.83
N GLU A 68 16.25 2.23 11.88
CA GLU A 68 15.57 2.64 13.10
C GLU A 68 14.39 1.72 13.43
N LYS A 69 14.12 1.54 14.72
CA LYS A 69 12.92 0.83 15.18
C LYS A 69 11.75 1.80 15.18
N VAL A 70 10.69 1.46 14.45
CA VAL A 70 9.42 2.21 14.46
C VAL A 70 8.55 1.64 15.59
N HIS A 71 8.16 2.47 16.55
CA HIS A 71 7.31 2.00 17.65
C HIS A 71 5.84 2.05 17.27
N HIS A 72 5.05 1.12 17.80
CA HIS A 72 3.59 1.09 17.65
C HIS A 72 2.91 2.42 17.99
N LYS A 73 3.38 3.11 19.04
CA LYS A 73 2.88 4.42 19.44
C LYS A 73 3.06 5.49 18.35
N ASP A 74 4.14 5.40 17.57
CA ASP A 74 4.44 6.36 16.52
C ASP A 74 3.48 6.12 15.34
N LEU A 75 3.17 4.86 15.03
CA LEU A 75 2.18 4.48 14.03
C LEU A 75 0.76 4.90 14.41
N GLN A 76 0.37 4.75 15.69
CA GLN A 76 -0.96 5.15 16.18
C GLN A 76 -1.12 6.69 16.23
N GLY A 77 -0.04 7.43 16.48
CA GLY A 77 -0.06 8.89 16.57
C GLY A 77 0.22 9.62 15.26
N ASN A 78 0.65 8.92 14.21
CA ASN A 78 1.04 9.51 12.93
C ASN A 78 0.45 8.73 11.75
N GLU A 79 -0.72 9.18 11.28
CA GLU A 79 -1.42 8.55 10.15
C GLU A 79 -0.59 8.56 8.85
N LEU A 80 0.21 9.61 8.62
CA LEU A 80 1.05 9.69 7.43
C LEU A 80 2.11 8.57 7.44
N LEU A 81 2.81 8.40 8.55
CA LEU A 81 3.80 7.33 8.72
C LEU A 81 3.16 5.95 8.56
N LEU A 82 1.98 5.74 9.15
CA LEU A 82 1.23 4.49 9.01
C LEU A 82 0.89 4.20 7.54
N ARG A 83 0.41 5.21 6.81
CA ARG A 83 0.06 5.10 5.38
C ARG A 83 1.27 4.80 4.53
N GLU A 84 2.40 5.47 4.75
CA GLU A 84 3.64 5.23 4.01
C GLU A 84 4.14 3.80 4.24
N LEU A 85 4.23 3.39 5.50
CA LEU A 85 4.72 2.07 5.87
C LEU A 85 3.81 0.96 5.34
N TYR A 86 2.50 1.11 5.53
CA TYR A 86 1.53 0.11 5.07
C TYR A 86 1.43 0.06 3.54
N SER A 87 1.61 1.20 2.84
CA SER A 87 1.74 1.24 1.37
C SER A 87 2.96 0.45 0.91
N LEU A 88 4.11 0.62 1.55
CA LEU A 88 5.34 -0.13 1.23
C LEU A 88 5.15 -1.64 1.46
N LEU A 89 4.50 -2.04 2.55
CA LEU A 89 4.16 -3.45 2.79
C LEU A 89 3.24 -4.00 1.70
N ALA A 90 2.20 -3.25 1.32
CA ALA A 90 1.28 -3.62 0.26
C ALA A 90 1.99 -3.70 -1.11
N LEU A 91 2.98 -2.85 -1.36
CA LEU A 91 3.80 -2.92 -2.56
C LEU A 91 4.72 -4.15 -2.59
N ALA A 92 5.37 -4.45 -1.47
CA ALA A 92 6.38 -5.50 -1.39
C ALA A 92 5.75 -6.91 -1.37
N HIS A 93 4.55 -7.05 -0.81
CA HIS A 93 3.91 -8.34 -0.62
C HIS A 93 2.87 -8.62 -1.69
N TYR A 94 2.90 -9.84 -2.23
CA TYR A 94 1.92 -10.32 -3.22
C TYR A 94 0.47 -10.23 -2.73
N ARG A 95 0.27 -10.31 -1.40
CA ARG A 95 -1.04 -10.20 -0.76
C ARG A 95 -0.91 -9.54 0.61
N THR A 96 -1.42 -8.32 0.72
CA THR A 96 -1.79 -7.67 1.98
C THR A 96 -3.29 -7.81 2.22
N ARG A 97 -3.65 -8.02 3.48
CA ARG A 97 -5.03 -8.07 3.99
C ARG A 97 -5.13 -6.99 5.07
N PRO A 98 -6.21 -6.22 5.23
CA PRO A 98 -6.32 -5.33 6.40
C PRO A 98 -6.43 -6.02 7.76
N SER A 99 -6.49 -7.35 7.86
CA SER A 99 -6.11 -8.03 9.11
C SER A 99 -4.65 -7.76 9.49
N ASP A 100 -3.79 -7.51 8.51
CA ASP A 100 -2.38 -7.19 8.69
C ASP A 100 -2.21 -5.77 9.26
N LEU A 101 -3.13 -4.83 8.94
CA LEU A 101 -3.17 -3.51 9.57
C LEU A 101 -3.44 -3.65 11.08
N ARG A 102 -4.36 -4.53 11.46
CA ARG A 102 -4.62 -4.83 12.87
C ARG A 102 -3.39 -5.45 13.55
N LEU A 103 -2.74 -6.42 12.90
CA LEU A 103 -1.51 -7.02 13.44
C LEU A 103 -0.41 -5.97 13.63
N LEU A 104 -0.26 -5.04 12.69
CA LEU A 104 0.71 -3.94 12.74
C LEU A 104 0.44 -2.95 13.89
N LEU A 105 -0.82 -2.80 14.32
CA LEU A 105 -1.20 -1.83 15.36
C LEU A 105 -1.37 -2.45 16.75
N ASP A 106 -1.75 -3.73 16.84
CA ASP A 106 -2.16 -4.39 18.08
C ASP A 106 -1.17 -5.44 18.60
N GLU A 107 -0.37 -6.11 17.74
CA GLU A 107 0.46 -7.25 18.16
C GLU A 107 1.76 -6.77 18.82
N THR A 108 1.85 -6.92 20.13
CA THR A 108 2.98 -6.45 20.94
C THR A 108 4.31 -7.15 20.65
N ARG A 109 4.28 -8.33 20.02
CA ARG A 109 5.47 -9.07 19.60
C ARG A 109 5.96 -8.73 18.20
N LEU A 110 5.19 -7.96 17.43
CA LEU A 110 5.59 -7.52 16.11
C LEU A 110 6.58 -6.37 16.25
N GLU A 111 7.73 -6.47 15.58
CA GLU A 111 8.72 -5.39 15.57
C GLU A 111 8.87 -4.87 14.15
N VAL A 112 8.89 -3.55 14.02
CA VAL A 112 8.99 -2.86 12.74
C VAL A 112 10.28 -2.08 12.73
N PHE A 113 11.04 -2.24 11.66
CA PHE A 113 12.25 -1.49 11.40
C PHE A 113 12.13 -0.81 10.04
N ALA A 114 12.55 0.46 9.98
CA ALA A 114 12.59 1.23 8.74
C ALA A 114 14.03 1.67 8.48
N LEU A 115 14.40 1.70 7.20
CA LEU A 115 15.63 2.33 6.76
C LEU A 115 15.30 3.79 6.43
N ARG A 116 16.01 4.74 7.06
CA ARG A 116 15.83 6.18 6.86
C ARG A 116 17.15 6.86 6.55
#